data_AF-A0A2A4G113-F1
#
_entry.id   AF-A0A2A4G113-F1
#
_cell.length_a   1.000
_cell.length_b   1.000
_cell.length_c   1.000
_cell.angle_alpha   90.00
_cell.angle_beta   90.00
_cell.angle_gamma   90.00
#
_symmetry.space_group_name_H-M   'P 1'
#
loop_
_entity.id
_entity.type
_entity.pdbx_description
1 polymer ?
#
loop_
_entity_poly.entity_id
_entity_poly.type
_entity_poly.pdbx_seq_one_letter_code
_entity_poly.pdbx_strand_id
1 'polypeptide(L)'
;MLSVMELTGTELAVEVCTDKVLGIICQLVDVLDVERIFFNKGQQHNSFKYCLILIAKIEVKQIVDQVWPVIHNIMAQYPDFTCKVFTLGYTNAQLQQANLFFLNHCHADKLVYISDKKDCTWAYPEQNIQAVCEKA
;
A
#
# COMPACT_ATOMS: atom_id res chain seq x y z
N MET A 1 23.46 -33.26 -14.34
CA MET A 1 23.83 -32.90 -12.95
C MET A 1 23.44 -31.45 -12.77
N LEU A 2 22.21 -31.19 -12.30
CA LEU A 2 21.69 -29.84 -12.07
C LEU A 2 22.19 -29.38 -10.71
N SER A 3 22.96 -28.30 -10.70
CA SER A 3 23.42 -27.65 -9.47
C SER A 3 22.21 -27.03 -8.78
N VAL A 4 21.91 -27.51 -7.57
CA VAL A 4 20.93 -26.91 -6.68
C VAL A 4 21.63 -25.70 -6.06
N MET A 5 21.36 -24.50 -6.57
CA MET A 5 21.76 -23.27 -5.90
C MET A 5 20.94 -23.17 -4.60
N GLU A 6 21.62 -23.28 -3.46
CA GLU A 6 21.06 -22.97 -2.16
C GLU A 6 20.72 -21.47 -2.12
N LEU A 7 19.45 -21.14 -2.37
CA LEU A 7 18.94 -19.79 -2.19
C LEU A 7 19.04 -19.44 -0.70
N THR A 8 19.79 -18.38 -0.41
CA THR A 8 19.97 -17.88 0.96
C THR A 8 18.63 -17.46 1.55
N GLY A 9 18.41 -17.67 2.85
CA GLY A 9 17.11 -17.49 3.50
C GLY A 9 16.48 -16.09 3.35
N THR A 10 17.24 -15.09 2.95
CA THR A 10 16.74 -13.72 2.67
C THR A 10 16.04 -13.63 1.31
N GLU A 11 16.60 -14.25 0.26
CA GLU A 11 16.00 -14.24 -1.09
C GLU A 11 14.73 -15.09 -1.13
N LEU A 12 14.75 -16.26 -0.47
CA LEU A 12 13.58 -17.12 -0.34
C LEU A 12 12.44 -16.43 0.42
N ALA A 13 12.76 -15.63 1.45
CA ALA A 13 11.77 -14.86 2.21
C ALA A 13 11.20 -13.68 1.41
N VAL A 14 11.99 -13.07 0.52
CA VAL A 14 11.55 -11.98 -0.37
C VAL A 14 10.62 -12.52 -1.46
N GLU A 15 10.97 -13.64 -2.09
CA GLU A 15 10.17 -14.29 -3.13
C GLU A 15 8.82 -14.78 -2.58
N VAL A 16 8.84 -15.50 -1.44
CA VAL A 16 7.62 -15.94 -0.74
C VAL A 16 6.77 -14.77 -0.24
N CYS A 17 7.39 -13.65 0.16
CA CYS A 17 6.64 -12.45 0.55
C CYS A 17 5.97 -11.81 -0.67
N THR A 18 6.60 -11.86 -1.84
CA THR A 18 6.10 -11.25 -3.08
C THR A 18 4.87 -12.02 -3.59
N ASP A 19 4.91 -13.36 -3.59
CA ASP A 19 3.76 -14.20 -3.98
C ASP A 19 2.56 -14.00 -3.05
N LYS A 20 2.81 -13.89 -1.74
CA LYS A 20 1.75 -13.61 -0.76
C LYS A 20 1.13 -12.23 -0.98
N VAL A 21 1.96 -11.22 -1.21
CA VAL A 21 1.51 -9.85 -1.49
C VAL A 21 0.64 -9.82 -2.74
N LEU A 22 1.07 -10.49 -3.82
CA LEU A 22 0.30 -10.60 -5.05
C LEU A 22 -1.07 -11.27 -4.81
N GLY A 23 -1.09 -12.39 -4.09
CA GLY A 23 -2.32 -13.10 -3.75
C GLY A 23 -3.31 -12.27 -2.93
N ILE A 24 -2.80 -11.47 -1.98
CA ILE A 24 -3.63 -10.54 -1.21
C ILE A 24 -4.17 -9.42 -2.11
N ILE A 25 -3.32 -8.83 -2.96
CA ILE A 25 -3.71 -7.76 -3.88
C ILE A 25 -4.83 -8.24 -4.80
N CYS A 26 -4.68 -9.41 -5.44
CA CYS A 26 -5.71 -9.98 -6.31
C CYS A 26 -7.06 -10.12 -5.59
N GLN A 27 -7.06 -10.70 -4.38
CA GLN A 27 -8.29 -10.84 -3.60
C GLN A 27 -8.93 -9.48 -3.27
N LEU A 28 -8.13 -8.46 -2.96
CA LEU A 28 -8.64 -7.12 -2.64
C LEU A 28 -9.22 -6.43 -3.86
N VAL A 29 -8.53 -6.46 -5.01
CA VAL A 29 -8.99 -5.77 -6.23
C VAL A 29 -10.20 -6.47 -6.88
N ASP A 30 -10.36 -7.78 -6.68
CA ASP A 30 -11.51 -8.53 -7.18
C ASP A 30 -12.82 -8.16 -6.46
N VAL A 31 -12.73 -7.74 -5.20
CA VAL A 31 -13.91 -7.51 -4.33
C VAL A 31 -14.13 -6.05 -3.94
N LEU A 32 -13.13 -5.18 -4.13
CA LEU A 32 -13.18 -3.77 -3.74
C LEU A 32 -12.84 -2.86 -4.92
N ASP A 33 -13.55 -1.73 -5.05
CA ASP A 33 -13.17 -0.67 -5.99
C ASP A 33 -12.02 0.19 -5.43
N VAL A 34 -10.81 -0.32 -5.60
CA VAL A 34 -9.57 0.30 -5.15
C VAL A 34 -8.90 1.02 -6.33
N GLU A 35 -8.46 2.25 -6.09
CA GLU A 35 -7.70 3.04 -7.04
C GLU A 35 -6.19 2.74 -6.95
N ARG A 36 -5.64 2.68 -5.73
CA ARG A 36 -4.21 2.43 -5.48
C ARG A 36 -4.00 1.56 -4.26
N ILE A 37 -2.98 0.69 -4.29
CA ILE A 37 -2.50 -0.04 -3.11
C ILE A 37 -1.02 0.24 -2.92
N PHE A 38 -0.65 0.61 -1.69
CA PHE A 38 0.73 0.79 -1.29
C PHE A 38 1.13 -0.26 -0.25
N PHE A 39 2.28 -0.88 -0.43
CA PHE A 39 2.85 -1.86 0.49
C PHE A 39 3.95 -1.24 1.34
N ASN A 40 3.79 -1.37 2.66
CA ASN A 40 4.70 -0.81 3.65
C ASN A 40 5.20 -1.94 4.57
N LYS A 41 6.52 -2.06 4.72
CA LYS A 41 7.13 -2.93 5.72
C LYS A 41 7.24 -2.18 7.05
N GLY A 42 6.80 -2.80 8.14
CA GLY A 42 6.94 -2.26 9.48
C GLY A 42 8.42 -2.14 9.87
N GLN A 43 8.74 -1.09 10.63
CA GLN A 43 10.03 -0.94 11.30
C GLN A 43 9.97 -1.57 12.70
N GLN A 44 11.12 -1.66 13.38
CA GLN A 44 11.25 -2.33 14.70
C GLN A 44 10.26 -1.86 15.78
N HIS A 45 9.62 -0.70 15.63
CA HIS A 45 8.68 -0.13 16.60
C HIS A 45 7.21 -0.17 16.15
N ASN A 46 6.92 -0.74 14.99
CA ASN A 46 5.55 -0.89 14.51
C ASN A 46 4.90 -2.14 15.11
N SER A 47 3.61 -2.04 15.47
CA SER A 47 2.80 -3.18 15.89
C SER A 47 2.44 -4.16 14.76
N PHE A 48 2.87 -3.87 13.54
CA PHE A 48 2.63 -4.66 12.34
C PHE A 48 3.93 -4.98 11.62
N LYS A 49 3.99 -6.15 10.98
CA LYS A 49 5.13 -6.54 10.14
C LYS A 49 4.97 -6.00 8.72
N TYR A 50 3.76 -6.03 8.18
CA TYR A 50 3.40 -5.47 6.88
C TYR A 50 2.08 -4.68 6.96
N CYS A 51 1.97 -3.62 6.17
CA CYS A 51 0.78 -2.76 6.08
C CYS A 51 0.47 -2.46 4.61
N LEU A 52 -0.76 -2.76 4.20
CA LEU A 52 -1.33 -2.34 2.93
C LEU A 52 -2.16 -1.08 3.15
N ILE A 53 -1.90 -0.04 2.36
CA ILE A 53 -2.71 1.17 2.32
C ILE A 53 -3.52 1.15 1.04
N LEU A 54 -4.84 1.03 1.18
CA LEU A 54 -5.81 1.01 0.09
C LEU A 54 -6.41 2.41 -0.06
N ILE A 55 -6.31 2.96 -1.26
CA ILE A 55 -6.97 4.20 -1.65
C ILE A 55 -8.18 3.81 -2.49
N ALA A 56 -9.39 4.04 -1.99
CA ALA A 56 -10.63 3.61 -2.64
C ALA A 56 -11.46 4.79 -3.17
N LYS A 57 -12.26 4.55 -4.21
CA LYS A 57 -13.20 5.53 -4.80
C LYS A 57 -14.62 5.40 -4.23
N ILE A 58 -14.71 5.12 -2.94
CA ILE A 58 -15.98 4.94 -2.25
C ILE A 58 -16.18 6.03 -1.21
N GLU A 59 -17.43 6.24 -0.81
CA GLU A 59 -17.74 7.12 0.30
C GLU A 59 -17.32 6.49 1.64
N VAL A 60 -16.94 7.32 2.61
CA VAL A 60 -16.49 6.85 3.94
C VAL A 60 -17.51 5.93 4.62
N LYS A 61 -18.81 6.21 4.45
CA LYS A 61 -19.89 5.39 5.02
C LYS A 61 -19.89 3.96 4.47
N GLN A 62 -19.56 3.79 3.20
CA GLN A 62 -19.51 2.47 2.56
C GLN A 62 -18.28 1.66 3.03
N ILE A 63 -17.21 2.34 3.47
CA ILE A 63 -16.01 1.65 4.01
C ILE A 63 -16.38 0.82 5.23
N VAL A 64 -17.12 1.41 6.18
CA VAL A 64 -17.39 0.78 7.47
C VAL A 64 -18.29 -0.44 7.34
N ASP A 65 -19.39 -0.29 6.60
CA ASP A 65 -20.45 -1.30 6.60
C ASP A 65 -20.21 -2.42 5.58
N GLN A 66 -19.49 -2.15 4.49
CA GLN A 66 -19.37 -3.09 3.37
C GLN A 66 -17.93 -3.56 3.14
N VAL A 67 -16.95 -2.66 3.26
CA VAL A 67 -15.57 -2.97 2.92
C VAL A 67 -14.82 -3.62 4.08
N TRP A 68 -14.99 -3.12 5.31
CA TRP A 68 -14.26 -3.66 6.46
C TRP A 68 -14.51 -5.15 6.72
N PRO A 69 -15.75 -5.67 6.69
CA PRO A 69 -15.99 -7.11 6.87
C PRO A 69 -15.22 -7.97 5.86
N VAL A 70 -15.16 -7.52 4.60
CA VAL A 70 -14.45 -8.23 3.52
C VAL A 70 -12.95 -8.20 3.75
N ILE A 71 -12.39 -7.03 4.08
CA ILE A 71 -10.96 -6.90 4.38
C ILE A 71 -10.59 -7.73 5.60
N HIS A 72 -11.40 -7.73 6.66
CA HIS A 72 -11.13 -8.53 7.85
C HIS A 72 -11.06 -10.03 7.52
N ASN A 73 -11.95 -10.52 6.66
CA ASN A 73 -11.94 -11.92 6.24
C ASN A 73 -10.68 -12.28 5.43
N ILE A 74 -10.23 -11.40 4.53
CA ILE A 74 -8.99 -11.59 3.78
C ILE A 74 -7.79 -11.56 4.74
N MET A 75 -7.68 -10.52 5.57
CA MET A 75 -6.53 -10.34 6.47
C MET A 75 -6.43 -11.41 7.57
N ALA A 76 -7.54 -12.06 7.94
CA ALA A 76 -7.51 -13.20 8.89
C ALA A 76 -6.64 -14.37 8.40
N GLN A 77 -6.45 -14.50 7.08
CA GLN A 77 -5.60 -15.52 6.46
C GLN A 77 -4.10 -15.12 6.46
N TYR A 78 -3.80 -13.85 6.75
CA TYR A 78 -2.48 -13.24 6.66
C TYR A 78 -2.14 -12.44 7.92
N PRO A 79 -1.89 -13.09 9.07
CA PRO A 79 -1.76 -12.42 10.38
C PRO A 79 -0.58 -11.43 10.48
N ASP A 80 0.42 -11.56 9.61
CA ASP A 80 1.56 -10.63 9.53
C ASP A 80 1.19 -9.29 8.84
N PHE A 81 0.01 -9.22 8.21
CA PHE A 81 -0.45 -8.10 7.42
C PHE A 81 -1.54 -7.32 8.14
N THR A 82 -1.49 -6.00 7.96
CA THR A 82 -2.56 -5.09 8.35
C THR A 82 -3.00 -4.29 7.14
N CYS A 83 -4.22 -3.75 7.18
CA CYS A 83 -4.80 -3.01 6.09
C CYS A 83 -5.38 -1.69 6.60
N LYS A 84 -5.10 -0.59 5.90
CA LYS A 84 -5.70 0.73 6.14
C LYS A 84 -6.41 1.17 4.87
N VAL A 85 -7.63 1.68 5.00
CA VAL A 85 -8.42 2.16 3.87
C VAL A 85 -8.64 3.66 4.01
N PHE A 86 -8.40 4.39 2.93
CA PHE A 86 -8.66 5.82 2.82
C PHE A 86 -9.43 6.11 1.52
N THR A 87 -10.24 7.16 1.53
CA THR A 87 -10.88 7.64 0.30
C THR A 87 -9.91 8.48 -0.51
N LEU A 88 -10.00 8.40 -1.85
CA LEU A 88 -9.15 9.18 -2.75
C LEU A 88 -9.22 10.69 -2.45
N GLY A 89 -10.42 11.23 -2.23
CA GLY A 89 -10.61 12.65 -1.93
C GLY A 89 -9.92 13.07 -0.63
N TYR A 90 -10.02 12.26 0.43
CA TYR A 90 -9.33 12.53 1.69
C TYR A 90 -7.82 12.47 1.51
N THR A 91 -7.30 11.43 0.87
CA THR A 91 -5.86 11.27 0.63
C THR A 91 -5.28 12.42 -0.19
N ASN A 92 -5.95 12.84 -1.26
CA ASN A 92 -5.50 13.98 -2.05
C ASN A 92 -5.45 15.28 -1.24
N ALA A 93 -6.47 15.56 -0.42
CA ALA A 93 -6.45 16.72 0.46
C ALA A 93 -5.28 16.65 1.48
N GLN A 94 -4.97 15.47 2.02
CA GLN A 94 -3.86 15.29 2.94
C GLN A 94 -2.48 15.41 2.27
N LEU A 95 -2.34 14.94 1.03
CA LEU A 95 -1.11 15.12 0.25
C LEU A 95 -0.84 16.59 -0.08
N GLN A 96 -1.87 17.35 -0.45
CA GLN A 96 -1.77 18.80 -0.68
C GLN A 96 -1.34 19.56 0.58
N GLN A 97 -1.69 19.05 1.75
CA GLN A 97 -1.29 19.61 3.05
C GLN A 97 0.08 19.09 3.54
N ALA A 98 0.83 18.37 2.69
CA ALA A 98 2.11 17.75 3.03
C ALA A 98 2.04 16.85 4.28
N ASN A 99 0.94 16.11 4.45
CA ASN A 99 0.80 15.19 5.56
C ASN A 99 1.87 14.08 5.49
N LEU A 100 2.76 14.06 6.49
CA LEU A 100 3.91 13.15 6.56
C LEU A 100 3.51 11.67 6.52
N PHE A 101 2.33 11.31 7.03
CA PHE A 101 1.87 9.92 6.94
C PHE A 101 1.72 9.50 5.48
N PHE A 102 1.00 10.28 4.67
CA PHE A 102 0.76 9.96 3.26
C PHE A 102 2.01 10.12 2.41
N LEU A 103 2.85 11.13 2.68
CA LEU A 103 4.13 11.28 1.98
C LEU A 103 5.05 10.08 2.22
N ASN A 104 5.14 9.59 3.45
CA ASN A 104 6.06 8.48 3.74
C ASN A 104 5.53 7.13 3.27
N HIS A 105 4.20 6.91 3.30
CA HIS A 105 3.62 5.59 3.08
C HIS A 105 2.91 5.41 1.73
N CYS A 106 2.66 6.50 0.97
CA CYS A 106 2.00 6.48 -0.35
C CYS A 106 2.92 7.01 -1.47
N HIS A 107 4.24 6.87 -1.30
CA HIS A 107 5.22 7.21 -2.33
C HIS A 107 5.30 6.12 -3.42
N ALA A 108 5.79 6.48 -4.61
CA ALA A 108 5.81 5.62 -5.79
C ALA A 108 6.62 4.32 -5.59
N ASP A 109 7.67 4.34 -4.76
CA ASP A 109 8.49 3.16 -4.41
C ASP A 109 7.71 2.06 -3.67
N LYS A 110 6.56 2.42 -3.08
CA LYS A 110 5.69 1.52 -2.32
C LYS A 110 4.45 1.11 -3.10
N LEU A 111 4.24 1.65 -4.29
CA LEU A 111 3.06 1.38 -5.10
C LEU A 111 3.12 -0.06 -5.63
N VAL A 112 2.11 -0.87 -5.31
CA VAL A 112 2.02 -2.27 -5.74
C VAL A 112 0.80 -2.54 -6.62
N TYR A 113 -0.15 -1.62 -6.67
CA TYR A 113 -1.29 -1.66 -7.60
C TYR A 113 -1.78 -0.26 -7.91
N ILE A 114 -2.14 -0.02 -9.16
CA ILE A 114 -2.84 1.17 -9.64
C ILE A 114 -3.94 0.72 -10.60
N SER A 115 -5.14 1.25 -10.41
CA SER A 115 -6.25 1.02 -11.34
C SER A 115 -5.97 1.68 -12.68
N ASP A 116 -6.31 0.99 -13.74
CA ASP A 116 -6.26 1.42 -15.13
C ASP A 116 -7.39 2.40 -15.50
N LYS A 117 -8.28 2.72 -14.54
CA LYS A 117 -9.30 3.77 -14.65
C LYS A 117 -8.62 5.15 -14.75
N LYS A 118 -8.57 5.71 -15.95
CA LYS A 118 -7.84 6.95 -16.31
C LYS A 118 -8.33 8.25 -15.65
N ASP A 119 -9.36 8.20 -14.80
CA ASP A 119 -10.09 9.40 -14.36
C ASP A 119 -9.71 9.88 -12.96
N CYS A 120 -8.48 9.62 -12.48
CA CYS A 120 -8.09 9.95 -11.11
C CYS A 120 -6.82 10.78 -11.01
N THR A 121 -7.01 12.02 -10.55
CA THR A 121 -5.92 12.91 -10.16
C THR A 121 -5.29 12.41 -8.87
N TRP A 122 -3.96 12.27 -8.87
CA TRP A 122 -3.16 11.93 -7.68
C TRP A 122 -2.34 13.14 -7.26
N ALA A 123 -2.70 13.75 -6.13
CA ALA A 123 -2.15 15.03 -5.70
C ALA A 123 -0.82 14.91 -4.92
N TYR A 124 0.01 13.93 -5.27
CA TYR A 124 1.29 13.73 -4.61
C TYR A 124 2.28 14.80 -5.07
N PRO A 125 2.92 15.53 -4.15
CA PRO A 125 3.81 16.63 -4.54
C PRO A 125 5.03 16.09 -5.29
N GLU A 126 5.33 16.70 -6.44
CA GLU A 126 6.60 16.48 -7.10
C GLU A 126 7.72 16.95 -6.18
N GLN A 127 8.67 16.06 -5.86
CA GLN A 127 9.82 16.42 -5.05
C GLN A 127 10.70 17.36 -5.87
N ASN A 128 10.57 18.66 -5.64
CA ASN A 128 11.47 19.65 -6.21
C ASN A 128 12.75 19.70 -5.34
N ILE A 129 13.61 18.70 -5.51
CA ILE A 129 14.84 18.48 -4.72
C ILE A 129 15.79 19.70 -4.80
N GLN A 130 15.61 20.57 -5.79
CA GLN A 130 16.45 21.75 -6.00
C GLN A 130 16.27 22.85 -4.96
N ALA A 131 15.17 22.88 -4.20
CA ALA A 131 14.90 23.91 -3.20
C ALA A 131 15.53 23.65 -1.80
N VAL A 132 16.11 22.47 -1.56
CA VAL A 132 16.60 22.05 -0.23
C VAL A 132 18.11 22.28 -0.05
N CYS A 133 18.84 22.69 -1.10
CA CYS A 133 20.29 22.91 -1.02
C CYS A 133 20.71 24.32 -0.58
N GLU A 134 19.80 25.23 -0.23
CA GLU A 134 20.17 26.56 0.26
C GLU A 134 19.71 26.78 1.71
N LYS A 135 20.48 26.21 2.64
CA LYS A 135 20.77 26.88 3.90
C LYS A 135 22.23 26.65 4.25
N ALA A 136 23.01 27.71 4.00
CA ALA A 136 24.38 27.90 4.48
C ALA A 136 24.44 27.95 6.01
#